data_AF-A0A7S2QE45-F1
#
_entry.id   AF-A0A7S2QE45-F1
#
_cell.length_a   1.000
_cell.length_b   1.000
_cell.length_c   1.000
_cell.angle_alpha   90.00
_cell.angle_beta   90.00
_cell.angle_gamma   90.00
#
_symmetry.space_group_name_H-M   'P 1'
#
loop_
_entity.id
_entity.type
_entity.pdbx_description
1 polymer ?
#
loop_
_entity_poly.entity_id
_entity_poly.type
_entity_poly.pdbx_seq_one_letter_code
_entity_poly.pdbx_strand_id
1 'polypeptide(L)'
;VVSLQAHTGLYVEQVGMDIRAMASTREGSKSGFRIHKHDGGVLYHGDKVWIETPTGKVLEEEGRMIWSRFTRAACSHMPWLATKQEFAIENERGGGTIRESAYVSFKADSGNYLEVESMDVAARFPKKGEWSLFAIGSLGTR
;
A
#
# COMPACT_ATOMS: atom_id res chain seq x y z
N VAL A 1 9.80 0.67 8.75
CA VAL A 1 9.36 1.50 7.60
C VAL A 1 9.77 0.76 6.35
N VAL A 2 8.89 0.70 5.35
CA VAL A 2 9.11 -0.07 4.13
C VAL A 2 8.92 0.82 2.90
N SER A 3 9.59 0.47 1.82
CA SER A 3 9.30 0.97 0.47
C SER A 3 8.48 -0.06 -0.29
N LEU A 4 7.63 0.42 -1.20
CA LEU A 4 6.90 -0.42 -2.16
C LEU A 4 7.43 -0.12 -3.56
N GLN A 5 8.15 -1.07 -4.15
CA GLN A 5 8.64 -0.93 -5.53
C GLN A 5 7.68 -1.64 -6.48
N ALA A 6 7.17 -0.92 -7.46
CA ALA A 6 6.28 -1.45 -8.49
C ALA A 6 7.06 -2.20 -9.59
N HIS A 7 6.35 -2.94 -10.44
CA HIS A 7 6.94 -3.66 -11.59
C HIS A 7 7.72 -2.76 -12.56
N THR A 8 7.41 -1.46 -12.62
CA THR A 8 8.14 -0.47 -13.43
C THR A 8 9.53 -0.14 -12.88
N GLY A 9 9.89 -0.64 -11.70
CA GLY A 9 11.09 -0.28 -10.96
C GLY A 9 10.96 1.03 -10.17
N LEU A 10 9.86 1.77 -10.35
CA LEU A 10 9.54 2.98 -9.59
C LEU A 10 9.03 2.62 -8.19
N TYR A 11 9.15 3.58 -7.28
CA TYR A 11 8.71 3.45 -5.90
C TYR A 11 7.43 4.23 -5.68
N VAL A 12 6.51 3.65 -4.91
CA VAL A 12 5.35 4.38 -4.42
C VAL A 12 5.84 5.49 -3.50
N GLU A 13 5.36 6.70 -3.71
CA GLU A 13 5.69 7.89 -2.93
C GLU A 13 4.43 8.71 -2.63
N GLN A 14 4.44 9.36 -1.46
CA GLN A 14 3.44 10.36 -1.12
C GLN A 14 3.76 11.71 -1.78
N VAL A 15 2.82 12.25 -2.56
CA VAL A 15 2.89 13.57 -3.19
C VAL A 15 1.69 14.42 -2.75
N GLY A 16 1.85 15.16 -1.66
CA GLY A 16 0.74 15.86 -1.02
C GLY A 16 -0.29 14.86 -0.47
N MET A 17 -1.53 14.91 -0.98
CA MET A 17 -2.57 13.92 -0.67
C MET A 17 -2.63 12.78 -1.68
N ASP A 18 -1.89 12.89 -2.78
CA ASP A 18 -1.88 11.92 -3.86
C ASP A 18 -0.75 10.90 -3.66
N ILE A 19 -0.85 9.77 -4.35
CA ILE A 19 0.12 8.69 -4.33
C ILE A 19 0.59 8.44 -5.77
N ARG A 20 1.91 8.47 -5.97
CA ARG A 20 2.51 8.34 -7.31
C ARG A 20 3.64 7.34 -7.29
N ALA A 21 3.94 6.77 -8.44
CA ALA A 21 5.14 5.97 -8.65
C ALA A 21 6.24 6.88 -9.22
N MET A 22 7.34 6.99 -8.50
CA MET A 22 8.43 7.93 -8.79
C MET A 22 9.77 7.21 -8.80
N ALA A 23 10.76 7.76 -9.53
CA ALA A 23 12.13 7.31 -9.39
C ALA A 23 12.60 7.67 -7.97
N SER A 24 13.03 6.67 -7.19
CA SER A 24 13.37 6.89 -5.78
C SER A 24 14.40 8.00 -5.65
N THR A 25 14.04 9.03 -4.89
CA THR A 25 15.05 9.90 -4.31
C THR A 25 15.59 9.18 -3.07
N ARG A 26 16.91 9.02 -2.98
CA ARG A 26 17.60 8.39 -1.82
C ARG A 26 17.25 9.03 -0.46
N GLU A 27 16.52 10.15 -0.46
CA GLU A 27 15.99 10.84 0.71
C GLU A 27 14.68 10.17 1.17
N GLY A 28 14.84 9.05 1.89
CA GLY A 28 13.80 8.08 2.28
C GLY A 28 12.66 8.56 3.19
N SER A 29 12.24 9.82 3.10
CA SER A 29 11.05 10.31 3.79
C SER A 29 9.76 10.02 3.02
N LYS A 30 9.68 10.26 1.70
CA LYS A 30 8.40 10.21 0.95
C LYS A 30 7.96 8.82 0.54
N SER A 31 8.89 7.88 0.39
CA SER A 31 8.62 6.47 0.05
C SER A 31 8.51 5.58 1.30
N GLY A 32 8.50 6.19 2.51
CA GLY A 32 8.55 5.51 3.80
C GLY A 32 7.18 5.15 4.37
N PHE A 33 6.65 3.99 4.02
CA PHE A 33 5.35 3.52 4.49
C PHE A 33 5.48 2.61 5.71
N ARG A 34 4.39 2.47 6.47
CA ARG A 34 4.22 1.43 7.48
C ARG A 34 2.99 0.60 7.13
N ILE A 35 3.13 -0.72 7.10
CA ILE A 35 2.01 -1.65 6.92
C ILE A 35 1.63 -2.15 8.29
N HIS A 36 0.37 -1.93 8.67
CA HIS A 36 -0.16 -2.32 9.96
C HIS A 36 -1.19 -3.42 9.79
N LYS A 37 -1.19 -4.37 10.70
CA LYS A 37 -2.20 -5.42 10.84
C LYS A 37 -3.04 -5.14 12.09
N HIS A 38 -4.35 -5.38 12.02
CA HIS A 38 -5.28 -5.17 13.13
C HIS A 38 -4.83 -5.85 14.44
N ASP A 39 -4.41 -7.11 14.36
CA ASP A 39 -3.97 -7.89 15.53
C ASP A 39 -2.46 -7.76 15.80
N GLY A 40 -1.76 -6.91 15.03
CA GLY A 40 -0.30 -6.82 15.04
C GLY A 40 0.40 -8.12 14.62
N GLY A 41 1.67 -8.25 15.00
CA GLY A 41 2.47 -9.45 14.77
C GLY A 41 2.92 -9.64 13.32
N VAL A 42 3.13 -10.90 12.95
CA VAL A 42 3.64 -11.29 11.63
C VAL A 42 2.53 -11.15 10.57
N LEU A 43 2.90 -10.63 9.40
CA LEU A 43 2.03 -10.54 8.23
C LEU A 43 1.96 -11.90 7.50
N TYR A 44 0.76 -12.29 7.13
CA TYR A 44 0.44 -13.48 6.35
C TYR A 44 -0.42 -13.11 5.13
N HIS A 45 -0.37 -13.97 4.12
CA HIS A 45 -1.28 -13.90 2.98
C HIS A 45 -2.75 -13.85 3.46
N GLY A 46 -3.50 -12.87 2.96
CA GLY A 46 -4.91 -12.66 3.26
C GLY A 46 -5.18 -11.76 4.46
N ASP A 47 -4.15 -11.34 5.20
CA ASP A 47 -4.33 -10.42 6.32
C ASP A 47 -4.95 -9.09 5.87
N LYS A 48 -5.84 -8.54 6.70
CA LYS A 48 -6.34 -7.18 6.55
C LYS A 48 -5.36 -6.19 7.16
N VAL A 49 -4.94 -5.23 6.34
CA VAL A 49 -3.94 -4.23 6.69
C VAL A 49 -4.40 -2.82 6.33
N TRP A 50 -3.82 -1.82 6.98
CA TRP A 50 -3.79 -0.44 6.49
C TRP A 50 -2.35 0.00 6.26
N ILE A 51 -2.17 0.90 5.30
CA ILE A 51 -0.85 1.40 4.89
C ILE A 51 -0.75 2.86 5.29
N GLU A 52 0.07 3.14 6.29
CA GLU A 52 0.35 4.49 6.78
C GLU A 52 1.45 5.12 5.92
N THR A 53 1.19 6.35 5.48
CA THR A 53 2.11 7.19 4.72
C THR A 53 3.07 7.92 5.67
N PRO A 54 4.18 8.48 5.16
CA PRO A 54 5.15 9.19 6.00
C PRO A 54 4.57 10.32 6.86
N THR A 55 3.46 10.92 6.42
CA THR A 55 2.76 11.99 7.15
C THR A 55 1.78 11.50 8.22
N GLY A 56 1.70 10.18 8.45
CA GLY A 56 0.80 9.57 9.45
C GLY A 56 -0.65 9.43 9.00
N LYS A 57 -0.98 9.86 7.77
CA LYS A 57 -2.24 9.55 7.10
C LYS A 57 -2.17 8.13 6.55
N VAL A 58 -3.29 7.55 6.14
CA VAL A 58 -3.29 6.20 5.57
C VAL A 58 -3.78 6.22 4.13
N LEU A 59 -3.41 5.20 3.36
CA LEU A 59 -3.96 4.99 2.02
C LEU A 59 -5.44 4.72 2.11
N GLU A 60 -6.20 5.29 1.18
CA GLU A 60 -7.60 4.98 0.97
C GLU A 60 -7.89 4.81 -0.52
N GLU A 61 -8.73 3.84 -0.84
CA GLU A 61 -9.30 3.71 -2.18
C GLU A 61 -10.63 4.46 -2.24
N GLU A 62 -10.71 5.43 -3.14
CA GLU A 62 -11.96 6.13 -3.44
C GLU A 62 -12.10 6.39 -4.93
N GLY A 63 -13.16 5.86 -5.53
CA GLY A 63 -13.43 6.05 -6.95
C GLY A 63 -12.32 5.51 -7.85
N ARG A 64 -11.69 4.38 -7.46
CA ARG A 64 -10.53 3.75 -8.12
C ARG A 64 -9.22 4.53 -8.01
N MET A 65 -9.21 5.65 -7.30
CA MET A 65 -8.01 6.43 -7.01
C MET A 65 -7.50 6.12 -5.62
N ILE A 66 -6.20 6.31 -5.42
CA ILE A 66 -5.55 6.09 -4.13
C ILE A 66 -5.14 7.42 -3.55
N TRP A 67 -5.71 7.74 -2.38
CA TRP A 67 -5.45 9.00 -1.69
C TRP A 67 -4.83 8.76 -0.33
N SER A 68 -4.33 9.84 0.28
CA SER A 68 -3.95 9.88 1.68
C SER A 68 -4.49 11.15 2.33
N ARG A 69 -5.76 11.11 2.76
CA ARG A 69 -6.47 12.29 3.30
C ARG A 69 -6.60 12.25 4.81
N PHE A 70 -6.87 11.09 5.38
CA PHE A 70 -7.20 10.93 6.79
C PHE A 70 -6.24 9.99 7.52
N THR A 71 -6.09 10.19 8.83
CA THR A 71 -5.42 9.22 9.71
C THR A 71 -6.37 8.07 10.02
N ARG A 72 -5.84 6.92 10.47
CA ARG A 72 -6.69 5.80 10.90
C ARG A 72 -7.62 6.20 12.05
N ALA A 73 -7.12 6.96 13.02
CA ALA A 73 -7.88 7.39 14.20
C ALA A 73 -9.05 8.32 13.84
N ALA A 74 -8.88 9.20 12.85
CA ALA A 74 -9.94 10.10 12.38
C ALA A 74 -11.11 9.34 11.75
N CYS A 75 -10.89 8.13 11.24
CA CYS A 75 -11.93 7.31 10.62
C CYS A 75 -12.61 6.34 11.60
N SER A 76 -12.18 6.30 12.87
CA SER A 76 -12.66 5.33 13.86
C SER A 76 -14.18 5.39 14.11
N HIS A 77 -14.76 6.58 13.98
CA HIS A 77 -16.20 6.83 14.11
C HIS A 77 -16.93 6.93 12.76
N MET A 78 -16.27 6.58 11.64
CA MET A 78 -16.83 6.58 10.28
C MET A 78 -16.55 5.23 9.60
N PRO A 79 -17.33 4.18 9.91
CA PRO A 79 -17.05 2.83 9.42
C PRO A 79 -16.92 2.72 7.91
N TRP A 80 -17.75 3.46 7.16
CA TRP A 80 -17.70 3.48 5.68
C TRP A 80 -16.42 4.09 5.11
N LEU A 81 -15.71 4.92 5.87
CA LEU A 81 -14.42 5.48 5.48
C LEU A 81 -13.28 4.59 5.99
N ALA A 82 -13.45 3.94 7.14
CA ALA A 82 -12.50 2.97 7.66
C ALA A 82 -12.32 1.77 6.73
N THR A 83 -13.39 1.28 6.08
CA THR A 83 -13.31 0.17 5.11
C THR A 83 -12.51 0.53 3.86
N LYS A 84 -12.59 1.79 3.41
CA LYS A 84 -11.80 2.30 2.26
C LYS A 84 -10.30 2.34 2.53
N GLN A 85 -9.88 2.28 3.79
CA GLN A 85 -8.48 2.26 4.22
C GLN A 85 -7.94 0.84 4.45
N GLU A 86 -8.76 -0.19 4.21
CA GLU A 86 -8.39 -1.58 4.42
C GLU A 86 -8.07 -2.28 3.11
N PHE A 87 -6.94 -2.98 3.13
CA PHE A 87 -6.46 -3.79 2.03
C PHE A 87 -6.22 -5.22 2.53
N ALA A 88 -6.59 -6.23 1.74
CA ALA A 88 -6.05 -7.56 1.95
C ALA A 88 -4.66 -7.63 1.31
N ILE A 89 -3.65 -8.01 2.08
CA ILE A 89 -2.30 -8.20 1.56
C ILE A 89 -2.13 -9.65 1.10
N GLU A 90 -1.80 -9.84 -0.18
CA GLU A 90 -1.72 -11.17 -0.79
C GLU A 90 -0.31 -11.44 -1.27
N ASN A 91 0.34 -12.46 -0.69
CA ASN A 91 1.62 -12.95 -1.16
C ASN A 91 1.48 -13.53 -2.58
N GLU A 92 2.38 -13.16 -3.50
CA GLU A 92 2.43 -13.65 -4.88
C GLU A 92 2.39 -15.18 -4.95
N ARG A 93 3.03 -15.87 -3.99
CA ARG A 93 3.10 -17.33 -3.90
C ARG A 93 1.76 -17.99 -3.56
N GLY A 94 0.72 -17.21 -3.27
CA GLY A 94 -0.62 -17.70 -2.93
C GLY A 94 -0.79 -18.15 -1.47
N GLY A 95 0.17 -17.90 -0.59
CA GLY A 95 0.06 -18.29 0.82
C GLY A 95 1.28 -17.91 1.69
N GLY A 96 1.16 -18.19 2.98
CA GLY A 96 2.27 -18.13 3.94
C GLY A 96 2.60 -16.72 4.44
N THR A 97 3.73 -16.63 5.15
CA THR A 97 4.24 -15.38 5.75
C THR A 97 4.75 -14.41 4.70
N ILE A 98 4.52 -13.12 4.92
CA ILE A 98 5.07 -12.01 4.12
C ILE A 98 6.33 -11.51 4.81
N ARG A 99 7.46 -11.54 4.11
CA ARG A 99 8.79 -11.19 4.61
C ARG A 99 9.35 -10.01 3.80
N GLU A 100 10.50 -9.48 4.24
CA GLU A 100 11.27 -8.57 3.39
C GLU A 100 11.56 -9.21 2.03
N SER A 101 11.58 -8.37 0.98
CA SER A 101 11.71 -8.76 -0.43
C SER A 101 10.57 -9.64 -0.97
N ALA A 102 9.48 -9.82 -0.21
CA ALA A 102 8.29 -10.47 -0.74
C ALA A 102 7.63 -9.58 -1.80
N TYR A 103 7.15 -10.23 -2.86
CA TYR A 103 6.23 -9.64 -3.81
C TYR A 103 4.80 -9.83 -3.33
N VAL A 104 4.06 -8.74 -3.26
CA VAL A 104 2.69 -8.72 -2.74
C VAL A 104 1.77 -7.92 -3.65
N SER A 105 0.48 -8.21 -3.54
CA SER A 105 -0.59 -7.36 -4.06
C SER A 105 -1.48 -6.88 -2.91
N PHE A 106 -2.07 -5.71 -3.05
CA PHE A 106 -2.99 -5.14 -2.07
C PHE A 106 -4.38 -5.04 -2.68
N LYS A 107 -5.34 -5.77 -2.14
CA LYS A 107 -6.72 -5.78 -2.63
C LYS A 107 -7.60 -4.87 -1.76
N ALA A 108 -8.14 -3.81 -2.35
CA ALA A 108 -9.09 -2.92 -1.70
C ALA A 108 -10.45 -3.62 -1.47
N ASP A 109 -11.29 -3.03 -0.61
CA ASP A 109 -12.65 -3.52 -0.33
C ASP A 109 -13.55 -3.56 -1.58
N SER A 110 -13.33 -2.64 -2.53
CA SER A 110 -14.01 -2.64 -3.83
C SER A 110 -13.69 -3.87 -4.71
N GLY A 111 -12.73 -4.70 -4.29
CA GLY A 111 -12.28 -5.89 -5.02
C GLY A 111 -11.18 -5.62 -6.03
N ASN A 112 -10.82 -4.35 -6.24
CA ASN A 112 -9.73 -3.95 -7.11
C ASN A 112 -8.38 -4.00 -6.39
N TYR A 113 -7.32 -4.18 -7.17
CA TYR A 113 -5.97 -4.21 -6.64
C TYR A 113 -5.30 -2.85 -6.83
N LEU A 114 -4.56 -2.43 -5.81
CA LEU A 114 -3.55 -1.38 -5.95
C LEU A 114 -2.65 -1.75 -7.12
N GLU A 115 -2.44 -0.82 -8.04
CA GLU A 115 -1.67 -1.03 -9.25
C GLU A 115 -0.96 0.24 -9.69
N VAL A 116 0.06 0.06 -10.51
CA VAL A 116 0.82 1.15 -11.11
C VAL A 116 0.74 1.06 -12.62
N GLU A 117 0.36 2.15 -13.26
CA GLU A 117 0.52 2.35 -14.71
C GLU A 117 1.36 3.60 -14.94
N SER A 118 2.56 3.42 -15.51
CA SER A 118 3.55 4.49 -15.62
C SER A 118 3.87 5.09 -14.23
N MET A 119 3.37 6.30 -13.93
CA MET A 119 3.56 6.99 -12.64
C MET A 119 2.29 7.04 -11.78
N ASP A 120 1.17 6.54 -12.29
CA ASP A 120 -0.12 6.62 -11.61
C ASP A 120 -0.32 5.41 -10.72
N VAL A 121 -0.64 5.66 -9.44
CA VAL A 121 -0.99 4.62 -8.47
C VAL A 121 -2.50 4.67 -8.26
N ALA A 122 -3.18 3.59 -8.61
CA ALA A 122 -4.64 3.53 -8.60
C ALA A 122 -5.13 2.12 -8.21
N ALA A 123 -6.45 1.91 -8.22
CA ALA A 123 -7.07 0.61 -8.00
C ALA A 123 -8.20 0.35 -8.99
N ARG A 124 -7.84 0.16 -10.26
CA ARG A 124 -8.79 0.09 -11.38
C ARG A 124 -9.22 -1.32 -11.76
N PHE A 125 -8.42 -2.33 -11.43
CA PHE A 125 -8.59 -3.69 -11.98
C PHE A 125 -8.85 -4.73 -10.88
N PRO A 126 -9.81 -5.65 -11.08
CA PRO A 126 -10.14 -6.71 -10.11
C PRO A 126 -9.31 -7.99 -10.29
N LYS A 127 -8.40 -8.02 -11.27
CA LYS A 127 -7.54 -9.17 -11.56
C LYS A 127 -6.10 -8.82 -11.23
N LYS A 128 -5.43 -9.69 -10.47
CA LYS A 128 -3.99 -9.61 -10.22
C LYS A 128 -3.20 -9.80 -11.51
N GLY A 129 -2.12 -9.04 -11.62
CA GLY A 129 -1.11 -9.15 -12.66
C GLY A 129 0.16 -8.39 -12.27
N GLU A 130 1.06 -8.21 -13.21
CA GLU A 130 2.34 -7.50 -12.98
C GLU A 130 2.12 -6.08 -12.44
N TRP A 131 1.10 -5.39 -12.94
CA TRP A 131 0.80 -4.01 -12.52
C TRP A 131 0.44 -3.89 -11.03
N SER A 132 -0.13 -4.94 -10.45
CA SER A 132 -0.53 -4.98 -9.04
C SER A 132 0.52 -5.59 -8.12
N LEU A 133 1.73 -5.84 -8.62
CA LEU A 133 2.79 -6.53 -7.87
C LEU A 133 3.82 -5.53 -7.33
N PHE A 134 4.07 -5.59 -6.02
CA PHE A 134 5.00 -4.71 -5.32
C PHE A 134 6.03 -5.51 -4.54
N ALA A 135 7.30 -5.19 -4.71
CA ALA A 135 8.36 -5.68 -3.83
C ALA A 135 8.39 -4.83 -2.55
N ILE A 136 8.33 -5.49 -1.39
CA ILE A 136 8.51 -4.83 -0.09
C ILE A 136 10.00 -4.74 0.22
N GLY A 137 10.53 -3.51 0.26
CA GLY A 137 11.91 -3.23 0.65
C GLY A 137 12.01 -2.62 2.04
N SER A 138 13.05 -2.96 2.78
CA SER A 138 13.38 -2.26 4.02
C SER A 138 14.00 -0.90 3.67
N LEU A 139 13.41 0.19 4.15
CA LEU A 139 14.07 1.50 4.13
C LEU A 139 14.88 1.58 5.42
N GLY A 140 16.17 1.27 5.30
CA GLY A 140 17.08 1.28 6.45
C GLY A 140 16.99 2.61 7.19
N THR A 141 16.80 2.54 8.51
CA THR A 141 17.03 3.69 9.40
C THR A 141 18.53 3.97 9.39
N ARG A 142 18.93 5.07 8.75
CA ARG A 142 20.20 5.71 9.09
C ARG A 142 19.96 6.69 10.23
#